data_AF-A0A1V5RKW6-F1
#
_entry.id   AF-A0A1V5RKW6-F1
#
_cell.length_a   1.000
_cell.length_b   1.000
_cell.length_c   1.000
_cell.angle_alpha   90.00
_cell.angle_beta   90.00
_cell.angle_gamma   90.00
#
_symmetry.space_group_name_H-M   'P 1'
#
loop_
_entity.id
_entity.type
_entity.pdbx_description
1 polymer ?
#
loop_
_entity_poly.entity_id
_entity_poly.type
_entity_poly.pdbx_seq_one_letter_code
_entity_poly.pdbx_strand_id
1 'polypeptide(L)'
;MPEDWVSAAEGVSIEVRLYDKLFLAEEPGKETGNFLDDLNPESLIVVEDAKAEPEVLKAKVGDYLQFIRNGYFCVDSKDSTPEKPIYNRTVTLRDTWARIKKKMGI
;
A
#
# COMPACT_ATOMS: atom_id res chain seq x y z
N MET A 1 -23.00 -2.32 1.19
CA MET A 1 -22.19 -2.89 2.27
C MET A 1 -21.53 -1.71 2.98
N PRO A 2 -21.53 -1.63 4.31
CA PRO A 2 -20.90 -0.49 4.99
C PRO A 2 -19.41 -0.47 4.65
N GLU A 3 -18.88 0.74 4.47
CA GLU A 3 -17.47 0.98 4.23
C GLU A 3 -16.67 0.62 5.49
N ASP A 4 -15.39 0.23 5.35
CA ASP A 4 -14.54 0.02 6.52
C ASP A 4 -14.36 1.35 7.25
N TRP A 5 -14.44 1.30 8.56
CA TRP A 5 -14.36 2.45 9.45
C TRP A 5 -13.40 2.15 10.59
N VAL A 6 -12.87 3.21 11.18
CA VAL A 6 -12.02 3.14 12.38
C VAL A 6 -12.61 4.11 13.40
N SER A 7 -12.62 3.72 14.67
CA SER A 7 -13.06 4.59 15.77
C SER A 7 -12.26 5.89 15.80
N ALA A 8 -12.91 7.05 15.84
CA ALA A 8 -12.20 8.33 15.94
C ALA A 8 -11.54 8.54 17.31
N ALA A 9 -12.06 7.88 18.36
CA ALA A 9 -11.55 8.00 19.73
C ALA A 9 -10.43 7.01 20.03
N GLU A 10 -10.51 5.80 19.46
CA GLU A 10 -9.56 4.71 19.74
C GLU A 10 -8.59 4.47 18.58
N GLY A 11 -8.87 5.01 17.40
CA GLY A 11 -8.03 4.85 16.22
C GLY A 11 -6.61 5.35 16.45
N VAL A 12 -5.64 4.55 16.03
CA VAL A 12 -4.23 4.87 16.15
C VAL A 12 -3.68 5.39 14.82
N SER A 13 -2.69 6.27 14.90
CA SER A 13 -1.95 6.75 13.74
C SER A 13 -0.83 5.80 13.36
N ILE A 14 -0.74 5.44 12.09
CA ILE A 14 0.32 4.61 11.52
C ILE A 14 0.82 5.23 10.21
N GLU A 15 2.06 4.94 9.83
CA GLU A 15 2.53 5.21 8.47
C GLU A 15 2.20 4.02 7.57
N VAL A 16 1.64 4.30 6.40
CA VAL A 16 1.38 3.28 5.38
C VAL A 16 2.16 3.62 4.11
N ARG A 17 2.92 2.64 3.62
CA ARG A 17 3.67 2.72 2.36
C ARG A 17 2.95 1.92 1.28
N LEU A 18 2.41 2.64 0.32
CA LEU A 18 1.68 2.09 -0.82
C LEU A 18 2.64 1.94 -1.99
N TYR A 19 3.06 0.71 -2.23
CA TYR A 19 3.91 0.39 -3.39
C TYR A 19 3.08 0.16 -4.65
N ASP A 20 3.70 0.49 -5.78
CA ASP A 20 3.30 0.13 -7.15
C ASP A 20 4.55 -0.27 -7.96
N LYS A 21 4.39 -0.50 -9.26
CA LYS A 21 5.48 -0.82 -10.19
C LYS A 21 6.57 0.25 -10.11
N LEU A 22 7.82 -0.18 -10.03
CA LEU A 22 8.99 0.71 -10.00
C LEU A 22 9.19 1.45 -11.33
N PHE A 23 8.81 0.83 -12.45
CA PHE A 23 8.96 1.39 -13.79
C PHE A 23 7.61 1.49 -14.50
N LEU A 24 7.46 2.54 -15.30
CA LEU A 24 6.29 2.75 -16.17
C LEU A 24 6.37 1.90 -17.44
N ALA A 25 7.58 1.75 -17.99
CA ALA A 25 7.84 0.93 -19.16
C ALA A 25 7.83 -0.57 -18.84
N GLU A 26 7.37 -1.38 -19.79
CA GLU A 26 7.46 -2.85 -19.70
C GLU A 26 8.92 -3.34 -19.82
N GLU A 27 9.73 -2.64 -20.63
CA GLU A 27 11.16 -2.87 -20.80
C GLU A 27 11.92 -1.55 -20.52
N PRO A 28 12.33 -1.29 -19.26
CA PRO A 28 13.00 -0.05 -18.88
C PRO A 28 14.33 0.17 -19.62
N GLY A 29 14.56 1.38 -20.11
CA GLY A 29 15.76 1.81 -20.83
C GLY A 29 15.75 1.47 -22.32
N LYS A 30 14.69 0.88 -22.87
CA LYS A 30 14.60 0.50 -24.27
C LYS A 30 14.57 1.70 -25.23
N GLU A 31 13.87 2.77 -24.87
CA GLU A 31 13.70 3.94 -25.73
C GLU A 31 14.85 4.94 -25.60
N THR A 32 15.31 5.21 -24.37
CA THR A 32 16.31 6.24 -24.09
C THR A 32 17.73 5.70 -23.88
N GLY A 33 17.88 4.38 -23.68
CA GLY A 33 19.13 3.76 -23.25
C GLY A 33 19.41 3.89 -21.74
N ASN A 34 18.56 4.61 -20.99
CA ASN A 34 18.70 4.83 -19.56
C ASN A 34 17.40 4.47 -18.82
N PHE A 35 17.42 3.37 -18.08
CA PHE A 35 16.24 2.86 -17.36
C PHE A 35 15.71 3.80 -16.27
N LEU A 36 16.54 4.74 -15.79
CA LEU A 36 16.11 5.73 -14.79
C LEU A 36 15.05 6.69 -15.34
N ASP A 37 15.01 6.88 -16.66
CA ASP A 37 14.02 7.75 -17.30
C ASP A 37 12.61 7.14 -17.25
N ASP A 38 12.51 5.82 -17.06
CA ASP A 38 11.25 5.08 -16.97
C ASP A 38 10.77 4.87 -15.52
N LEU A 39 11.44 5.48 -14.53
CA LEU A 39 11.04 5.36 -13.12
C LEU A 39 9.62 5.91 -12.91
N ASN A 40 8.80 5.12 -12.21
CA ASN A 40 7.48 5.54 -11.80
C ASN A 40 7.60 6.43 -10.56
N PRO A 41 7.27 7.74 -10.65
CA PRO A 41 7.30 8.64 -9.50
C PRO A 41 6.28 8.25 -8.42
N GLU A 42 5.25 7.49 -8.79
CA GLU A 42 4.21 6.97 -7.89
C GLU A 42 4.48 5.52 -7.44
N SER A 43 5.68 4.99 -7.68
CA SER A 43 6.06 3.63 -7.25
C SER A 43 6.02 3.45 -5.73
N LEU A 44 6.11 4.55 -4.97
CA LEU A 44 5.92 4.60 -3.54
C LEU A 44 5.15 5.86 -3.15
N ILE A 45 4.00 5.68 -2.54
CA ILE A 45 3.25 6.75 -1.87
C ILE A 45 3.27 6.49 -0.37
N VAL A 46 3.73 7.47 0.41
CA VAL A 46 3.76 7.41 1.87
C VAL A 46 2.58 8.17 2.43
N VAL A 47 1.79 7.50 3.26
CA VAL A 47 0.66 8.08 4.00
C VAL A 47 1.05 8.10 5.48
N GLU A 48 1.45 9.27 5.99
CA GLU A 48 2.05 9.39 7.33
C GLU A 48 1.04 9.29 8.49
N ASP A 49 -0.22 9.70 8.28
CA ASP A 49 -1.26 9.73 9.32
C ASP A 49 -2.48 8.85 8.95
N ALA A 50 -2.21 7.61 8.52
CA ALA A 50 -3.28 6.66 8.29
C ALA A 50 -3.89 6.22 9.64
N LYS A 51 -5.22 6.15 9.72
CA LYS A 51 -5.93 5.68 10.91
C LYS A 51 -6.15 4.17 10.82
N ALA A 52 -5.85 3.46 11.91
CA ALA A 52 -6.03 2.03 12.02
C ALA A 52 -6.60 1.65 13.40
N GLU A 53 -7.14 0.44 13.49
CA GLU A 53 -7.56 -0.14 14.77
C GLU A 53 -6.36 -0.40 15.68
N PRO A 54 -6.46 -0.22 17.02
CA PRO A 54 -5.36 -0.42 17.96
C PRO A 54 -4.65 -1.78 17.85
N GLU A 55 -5.36 -2.81 17.41
CA GLU A 55 -4.84 -4.18 17.31
C GLU A 55 -3.64 -4.28 16.37
N VAL A 56 -3.52 -3.37 15.40
CA VAL A 56 -2.36 -3.35 14.51
C VAL A 56 -1.06 -3.19 15.29
N LEU A 57 -1.04 -2.44 16.41
CA LEU A 57 0.15 -2.21 17.23
C LEU A 57 0.76 -3.49 17.84
N LYS A 58 0.01 -4.59 17.87
CA LYS A 58 0.49 -5.89 18.37
C LYS A 58 1.19 -6.72 17.28
N ALA A 59 1.05 -6.34 16.02
CA ALA A 59 1.64 -7.05 14.89
C ALA A 59 3.16 -6.92 14.90
N LYS A 60 3.82 -8.00 14.48
CA LYS A 60 5.28 -8.10 14.44
C LYS A 60 5.76 -8.23 13.00
N VAL A 61 7.06 -7.99 12.80
CA VAL A 61 7.71 -8.27 11.54
C VAL A 61 7.51 -9.75 11.17
N GLY A 62 7.01 -9.98 9.96
CA GLY A 62 6.65 -11.32 9.46
C GLY A 62 5.16 -11.65 9.57
N ASP A 63 4.38 -10.88 10.33
CA ASP A 63 2.92 -11.02 10.34
C ASP A 63 2.32 -10.45 9.06
N TYR A 64 1.24 -11.09 8.59
CA TYR A 64 0.48 -10.67 7.43
C TYR A 64 -0.93 -10.26 7.86
N LEU A 65 -1.30 -9.02 7.59
CA LEU A 65 -2.62 -8.47 7.93
C LEU A 65 -3.35 -8.11 6.64
N GLN A 66 -4.65 -8.41 6.59
CA GLN A 66 -5.51 -7.86 5.55
C GLN A 66 -6.15 -6.58 6.10
N PHE A 67 -5.81 -5.43 5.53
CA PHE A 67 -6.59 -4.22 5.78
C PHE A 67 -7.81 -4.29 4.87
N ILE A 68 -8.97 -4.33 5.49
CA ILE A 68 -10.22 -4.64 4.80
C ILE A 68 -10.40 -3.63 3.66
N ARG A 69 -10.79 -4.17 2.49
CA ARG A 69 -10.91 -3.48 1.18
C ARG A 69 -9.65 -2.80 0.62
N ASN A 70 -8.56 -2.69 1.37
CA ASN A 70 -7.36 -1.95 0.98
C ASN A 70 -6.26 -2.86 0.40
N GLY A 71 -6.06 -4.04 0.98
CA GLY A 71 -4.97 -4.93 0.57
C GLY A 71 -4.42 -5.77 1.70
N TYR A 72 -3.31 -6.43 1.41
CA TYR A 72 -2.51 -7.12 2.41
C TYR A 72 -1.29 -6.29 2.76
N PHE A 73 -1.00 -6.21 4.05
CA PHE A 73 0.03 -5.37 4.65
C PHE A 73 0.89 -6.19 5.61
N CYS A 74 2.13 -5.78 5.78
CA CYS A 74 3.04 -6.31 6.79
C CYS A 74 3.79 -5.16 7.45
N VAL A 75 4.30 -5.40 8.66
CA VAL A 75 5.12 -4.42 9.39
C VAL A 75 6.47 -4.27 8.68
N ASP A 76 6.92 -3.03 8.47
CA ASP A 76 8.23 -2.76 7.91
C ASP A 76 9.33 -3.27 8.86
N SER A 77 10.28 -4.02 8.32
CA SER A 77 11.32 -4.68 9.14
C SER A 77 12.51 -3.80 9.52
N LYS A 78 12.64 -2.62 8.92
CA LYS A 78 13.82 -1.76 9.03
C LYS A 78 13.50 -0.45 9.74
N ASP A 79 12.41 0.20 9.34
CA ASP A 79 12.07 1.55 9.75
C ASP A 79 10.95 1.59 10.79
N SER A 80 10.19 0.50 10.94
CA SER A 80 9.09 0.44 11.91
C SER A 80 9.61 0.38 13.34
N THR A 81 9.01 1.19 14.22
CA THR A 81 9.32 1.25 15.65
C THR A 81 8.03 1.20 16.47
N PRO A 82 8.09 0.86 17.77
CA PRO A 82 6.90 0.91 18.64
C PRO A 82 6.21 2.27 18.66
N GLU A 83 6.96 3.37 18.53
CA GLU A 83 6.45 4.74 18.51
C GLU A 83 5.97 5.19 17.13
N LYS A 84 6.56 4.63 16.07
CA LYS A 84 6.20 4.90 14.67
C LYS A 84 6.01 3.58 13.93
N PRO A 85 4.83 2.94 14.06
CA PRO A 85 4.51 1.72 13.34
C PRO A 85 4.34 2.03 11.84
N ILE A 86 5.08 1.28 11.01
CA ILE A 86 5.08 1.44 9.55
C ILE A 86 4.60 0.15 8.90
N TYR A 87 3.65 0.27 7.97
CA TYR A 87 3.09 -0.87 7.23
C TYR A 87 3.34 -0.73 5.74
N ASN A 88 3.83 -1.81 5.14
CA ASN A 88 4.04 -1.91 3.70
C ASN A 88 2.88 -2.66 3.05
N ARG A 89 2.27 -2.08 2.01
CA ARG A 89 1.29 -2.80 1.20
C ARG A 89 2.00 -3.86 0.37
N THR A 90 1.79 -5.13 0.70
CA THR A 90 2.35 -6.26 -0.04
C THR A 90 1.66 -6.41 -1.39
N VAL A 91 0.33 -6.39 -1.41
CA VAL A 91 -0.47 -6.52 -2.64
C VAL A 91 -1.86 -5.93 -2.44
N THR A 92 -2.41 -5.36 -3.52
CA THR A 92 -3.80 -4.89 -3.55
C THR A 92 -4.78 -6.06 -3.61
N LEU A 93 -6.01 -5.86 -3.15
CA LEU A 93 -7.06 -6.84 -3.39
C LEU A 93 -7.40 -6.88 -4.88
N ARG A 94 -7.93 -8.03 -5.31
CA ARG A 94 -8.35 -8.22 -6.71
C ARG A 94 -9.59 -7.38 -7.00
N ASP A 95 -9.40 -6.22 -7.62
CA ASP A 95 -10.52 -5.43 -8.11
C ASP A 95 -11.04 -6.02 -9.44
N THR A 96 -12.10 -6.83 -9.32
CA THR A 96 -12.75 -7.44 -10.48
C THR A 96 -13.57 -6.42 -11.27
N TRP A 97 -14.02 -5.34 -10.65
CA TRP A 97 -14.89 -4.34 -11.27
C TRP A 97 -14.10 -3.34 -12.12
N ALA A 98 -12.94 -2.87 -11.64
CA ALA A 98 -12.01 -2.04 -12.42
C ALA A 98 -11.58 -2.77 -13.72
N ARG A 99 -11.39 -4.09 -13.65
CA ARG A 99 -11.07 -4.92 -14.82
C ARG A 99 -12.25 -5.00 -15.81
N ILE A 100 -13.48 -5.08 -15.31
CA ILE A 100 -14.70 -5.10 -16.13
C ILE A 100 -14.89 -3.74 -16.80
N LYS A 101 -14.74 -2.64 -16.07
CA LYS A 101 -14.75 -1.26 -16.59
C LYS A 101 -13.75 -1.03 -17.72
N LYS A 102 -12.48 -1.40 -17.50
CA LYS A 102 -11.43 -1.36 -18.54
C LYS A 102 -11.79 -2.19 -19.79
N LYS A 103 -12.49 -3.32 -19.62
CA LYS A 103 -12.97 -4.15 -20.73
C LYS A 103 -14.20 -3.54 -21.43
N MET A 104 -15.02 -2.77 -20.71
CA MET A 104 -16.22 -2.12 -21.23
C MET A 104 -15.97 -0.71 -21.78
N GLY A 105 -14.75 -0.16 -21.63
CA GLY A 105 -14.40 1.18 -22.14
C GLY A 105 -15.07 2.33 -21.36
N ILE A 106 -15.42 2.10 -20.09
CA ILE A 106 -16.04 3.04 -19.16
C ILE A 106 -15.29 3.08 -17.84
#